data_AF-A0A6G9J4B3-F1
#
_entry.id   AF-A0A6G9J4B3-F1
#
_cell.length_a   1.000
_cell.length_b   1.000
_cell.length_c   1.000
_cell.angle_alpha   90.00
_cell.angle_beta   90.00
_cell.angle_gamma   90.00
#
_symmetry.space_group_name_H-M   'P 1'
#
loop_
_entity.id
_entity.type
_entity.pdbx_description
1 polymer ?
#
loop_
_entity_poly.entity_id
_entity_poly.type
_entity_poly.pdbx_seq_one_letter_code
_entity_poly.pdbx_strand_id
1 'polypeptide(L)' 'MDKFVFLFLACILAGFALINLPLAGSPLAGIQPITSLIGIVAVLVFSLILIFKGIMALAGK' A
#
# COMPACT_ATOMS: atom_id res chain seq x y z
N MET A 1 -1.94 -15.91 -14.86
CA MET A 1 -1.76 -14.51 -14.42
C MET A 1 -2.14 -14.44 -12.95
N ASP A 2 -1.15 -14.43 -12.06
CA ASP A 2 -1.35 -14.49 -10.62
C ASP A 2 -2.10 -13.25 -10.11
N LYS A 3 -3.43 -13.37 -9.98
CA LYS A 3 -4.35 -12.30 -9.55
C LYS A 3 -3.88 -11.59 -8.27
N PHE A 4 -3.11 -12.28 -7.44
CA PHE A 4 -2.52 -11.77 -6.21
C PHE A 4 -1.42 -10.72 -6.42
N VAL A 5 -0.60 -10.80 -7.46
CA VAL A 5 0.47 -9.82 -7.73
C VAL A 5 -0.15 -8.46 -8.07
N PHE A 6 -1.18 -8.46 -8.92
CA PHE A 6 -1.96 -7.25 -9.23
C PHE A 6 -2.71 -6.70 -8.02
N LEU A 7 -3.22 -7.58 -7.15
CA LEU A 7 -3.86 -7.16 -5.90
C LEU A 7 -2.87 -6.41 -4.99
N PHE A 8 -1.67 -6.96 -4.79
CA PHE A 8 -0.64 -6.31 -3.97
C PHE A 8 -0.16 -4.99 -4.57
N LEU A 9 0.00 -4.92 -5.89
CA LEU A 9 0.33 -3.69 -6.58
C LEU A 9 -0.77 -2.63 -6.42
N ALA A 10 -2.05 -3.02 -6.59
CA ALA A 10 -3.18 -2.13 -6.40
C ALA A 10 -3.28 -1.64 -4.94
N CYS A 11 -2.97 -2.49 -3.96
CA CYS A 11 -2.91 -2.10 -2.55
C CYS A 11 -1.79 -1.08 -2.26
N ILE A 12 -0.61 -1.23 -2.90
CA ILE A 12 0.47 -0.23 -2.79
C ILE A 12 0.02 1.11 -3.37
N LEU A 13 -0.57 1.10 -4.58
CA LEU A 13 -1.08 2.31 -5.22
C LEU A 13 -2.19 2.98 -4.39
N ALA A 14 -3.10 2.19 -3.81
CA ALA A 14 -4.13 2.68 -2.89
C ALA A 14 -3.53 3.29 -1.61
N GLY A 15 -2.46 2.70 -1.06
CA GLY A 15 -1.74 3.24 0.10
C GLY A 15 -1.11 4.61 -0.19
N PHE A 16 -0.51 4.79 -1.37
CA PHE A 16 -0.02 6.10 -1.81
C PHE A 16 -1.13 7.12 -2.06
N ALA A 17 -2.26 6.68 -2.63
CA ALA A 17 -3.44 7.52 -2.82
C ALA A 17 -4.03 7.99 -1.49
N LEU A 18 -3.98 7.13 -0.47
CA LEU A 18 -4.44 7.44 0.88
C LEU A 18 -3.55 8.48 1.58
N ILE A 19 -2.23 8.41 1.40
CA ILE A 19 -1.27 9.40 1.93
C ILE A 19 -1.43 10.77 1.25
N ASN A 20 -1.69 10.77 -0.07
CA ASN A 20 -1.79 11.99 -0.87
C ASN A 20 -3.20 12.59 -0.89
N LEU A 21 -4.12 12.07 -0.10
CA LEU A 21 -5.48 12.60 -0.05
C LEU A 21 -5.44 14.02 0.55
N PRO A 22 -5.97 15.06 -0.13
CA PRO A 22 -6.01 16.40 0.42
C PRO A 22 -7.10 16.49 1.49
N LEU A 23 -6.72 16.26 2.76
CA LEU A 23 -7.63 16.44 3.90
C LEU A 23 -7.63 17.88 4.45
N ALA A 24 -6.74 18.75 3.97
CA ALA A 24 -6.63 20.14 4.37
C ALA A 24 -7.93 20.90 4.03
N GLY A 25 -8.66 21.35 5.07
CA GLY A 25 -9.93 22.08 4.92
C GLY A 25 -11.20 21.21 4.96
N SER A 26 -11.08 19.89 5.14
CA SER A 26 -12.21 18.97 5.29
C SER A 26 -12.52 18.66 6.76
N PRO A 27 -13.76 18.26 7.12
CA PRO A 27 -14.10 17.77 8.47
C PRO A 27 -13.31 16.52 8.89
N LEU A 28 -12.56 15.91 7.98
CA LEU A 28 -11.68 14.75 8.23
C LEU A 28 -10.24 15.18 8.59
N ALA A 29 -9.92 16.47 8.70
CA ALA A 29 -8.58 16.95 9.06
C ALA A 29 -8.04 16.33 10.36
N GLY A 30 -8.91 15.99 11.31
CA GLY A 30 -8.53 15.32 12.56
C GLY A 30 -8.03 13.88 12.41
N ILE A 31 -8.43 13.17 11.33
CA ILE A 31 -8.00 11.79 11.06
C ILE A 31 -6.82 11.70 10.09
N GLN A 32 -6.39 12.81 9.50
CA GLN A 32 -5.22 12.90 8.63
C GLN A 32 -3.98 12.13 9.15
N PRO A 33 -3.56 12.23 10.43
CA PRO A 33 -2.42 11.47 10.92
C PRO A 33 -2.65 9.95 10.88
N ILE A 34 -3.89 9.49 11.14
CA ILE A 34 -4.26 8.08 11.12
C ILE A 34 -4.28 7.56 9.68
N THR A 35 -4.86 8.34 8.76
CA THR A 35 -4.93 8.01 7.33
C THR A 35 -3.54 7.88 6.71
N SER A 36 -2.62 8.80 7.02
CA SER A 36 -1.21 8.69 6.59
C SER A 36 -0.50 7.49 7.23
N LEU A 37 -0.73 7.22 8.52
CA LEU A 37 -0.12 6.07 9.19
C LEU A 37 -0.55 4.75 8.54
N ILE A 38 -1.85 4.58 8.27
CA ILE A 38 -2.40 3.41 7.60
C ILE A 38 -1.83 3.27 6.18
N GLY A 39 -1.75 4.37 5.43
CA GLY A 39 -1.18 4.37 4.09
C GLY A 39 0.29 3.93 4.07
N ILE A 40 1.10 4.42 5.01
CA ILE A 40 2.51 4.05 5.15
C ILE A 40 2.65 2.56 5.49
N VAL A 41 1.86 2.07 6.46
CA VAL A 41 1.87 0.66 6.87
C VAL A 41 1.43 -0.24 5.72
N ALA A 42 0.39 0.15 4.98
CA ALA A 42 -0.08 -0.61 3.82
C ALA A 42 1.01 -0.72 2.75
N VAL A 43 1.64 0.41 2.37
CA VAL A 43 2.73 0.41 1.38
C VAL A 43 3.89 -0.47 1.84
N LEU A 44 4.33 -0.35 3.09
CA LEU A 44 5.45 -1.14 3.63
C LEU A 44 5.17 -2.64 3.62
N VAL A 45 4.02 -3.06 4.17
CA VAL A 45 3.67 -4.47 4.30
C VAL A 45 3.47 -5.11 2.93
N PHE A 46 2.70 -4.47 2.04
CA PHE A 46 2.45 -5.02 0.72
C PHE A 46 3.69 -5.01 -0.17
N SER A 47 4.56 -4.00 -0.05
CA SER A 47 5.85 -3.97 -0.75
C SER A 47 6.78 -5.10 -0.30
N LEU A 48 6.90 -5.34 1.01
CA LEU A 48 7.67 -6.46 1.55
C LEU A 48 7.16 -7.81 1.04
N ILE A 49 5.84 -8.01 1.03
CA ILE A 49 5.23 -9.25 0.52
C ILE A 49 5.51 -9.42 -0.97
N LEU A 50 5.40 -8.35 -1.77
CA LEU A 50 5.69 -8.41 -3.20
C LEU A 50 7.15 -8.75 -3.47
N ILE A 51 8.08 -8.14 -2.74
CA ILE A 51 9.51 -8.44 -2.84
C ILE A 51 9.76 -9.90 -2.47
N PHE A 52 9.20 -10.39 -1.36
CA PHE A 52 9.35 -11.78 -0.94
C PHE A 52 8.80 -12.77 -1.97
N LYS A 53 7.61 -12.50 -2.53
CA LYS A 53 7.03 -13.31 -3.59
C LYS A 53 7.85 -13.25 -4.88
N GLY A 54 8.42 -12.10 -5.22
CA GLY A 54 9.34 -11.95 -6.34
C GLY A 54 10.62 -12.76 -6.17
N ILE A 55 11.19 -12.76 -4.97
CA ILE A 55 12.37 -13.57 -4.64
C ILE A 55 12.05 -15.06 -4.70
N MET A 56 10.92 -15.52 -4.16
CA MET A 56 10.51 -16.92 -4.28
C MET A 56 10.33 -17.36 -5.74
N ALA A 57 9.64 -16.53 -6.54
CA ALA A 57 9.45 -16.79 -7.96
C ALA A 57 10.79 -16.86 -8.73
N LEU A 58 11.76 -15.98 -8.40
CA LEU A 58 13.12 -16.03 -8.94
C LEU A 58 13.90 -17.25 -8.47
N ALA A 59 13.68 -17.70 -7.23
CA ALA A 59 14.27 -18.91 -6.68
C ALA A 59 13.65 -20.21 -7.24
N GLY A 60 12.71 -20.10 -8.19
CA GLY A 60 12.10 -21.25 -8.86
C GLY A 60 11.15 -22.05 -7.96
N LYS A 61 10.63 -21.42 -6.90
CA LYS A 61 9.61 -21.98 -5.99
C LYS A 61 8.34 -21.14 -6.02
#